data_AF-A0A941ETL4-F1
#
_entry.id   AF-A0A941ETL4-F1
#
_cell.length_a   1.000
_cell.length_b   1.000
_cell.length_c   1.000
_cell.angle_alpha   90.00
_cell.angle_beta   90.00
_cell.angle_gamma   90.00
#
_symmetry.space_group_name_H-M   'P 1'
#
loop_
_entity.id
_entity.type
_entity.pdbx_description
1 polymer ?
#
loop_
_entity_poly.entity_id
_entity_poly.type
_entity_poly.pdbx_seq_one_letter_code
_entity_poly.pdbx_strand_id
1 'polypeptide(L)'
;MPAVGSTPTPLAFLPSPSSNGLQLGPIFLHYYGMMYVVGIVLALTIISRRWTAAGGDRDLVYEVLMWSVPAGLIGARIYFDVTTPFDINPHTWWGPLAIWNGGLGVWGGIAAGA
;
A
#
# COMPACT_ATOMS: atom_id res chain seq x y z
N MET A 1 27.79 19.92 -46.10
CA MET A 1 26.45 20.04 -45.49
C MET A 1 26.16 18.71 -44.77
N PRO A 2 26.36 18.59 -43.44
CA PRO A 2 26.08 17.34 -42.74
C PRO A 2 24.58 17.17 -42.48
N ALA A 3 24.07 15.98 -42.78
CA ALA A 3 22.69 15.58 -42.59
C ALA A 3 22.32 15.54 -41.10
N VAL A 4 21.18 16.14 -40.76
CA VAL A 4 20.57 16.06 -39.41
C VAL A 4 20.11 14.62 -39.20
N GLY A 5 20.84 13.88 -38.35
CA GLY A 5 20.43 12.55 -37.90
C GLY A 5 19.15 12.68 -37.05
N SER A 6 18.08 12.04 -37.49
CA SER A 6 16.86 11.88 -36.71
C SER A 6 17.16 11.10 -35.43
N THR A 7 17.10 11.76 -34.28
CA THR A 7 17.16 11.11 -32.97
C THR A 7 16.03 10.07 -32.87
N PRO A 8 16.32 8.77 -32.69
CA PRO A 8 15.28 7.77 -32.59
C PRO A 8 14.47 8.04 -31.32
N THR A 9 13.19 8.37 -31.48
CA THR A 9 12.23 8.42 -30.37
C THR A 9 12.15 7.02 -29.76
N PRO A 10 12.52 6.82 -28.49
CA PRO A 10 12.44 5.50 -27.88
C PRO A 10 10.97 5.06 -27.86
N LEU A 11 10.67 3.94 -28.54
CA LEU A 11 9.33 3.35 -28.66
C LEU A 11 8.73 2.89 -27.31
N ALA A 12 9.51 2.99 -26.23
CA ALA A 12 9.14 2.62 -24.87
C ALA A 12 9.21 3.82 -23.90
N PHE A 13 8.92 5.03 -24.37
CA PHE A 13 8.71 6.17 -23.48
C PHE A 13 7.30 6.07 -22.87
N LEU A 14 7.21 5.60 -21.63
CA LEU A 14 6.01 5.73 -20.81
C LEU A 14 6.03 7.13 -20.20
N PRO A 15 5.24 8.10 -20.70
CA PRO A 15 5.15 9.39 -20.06
C PRO A 15 4.69 9.20 -18.62
N SER A 16 5.39 9.82 -17.66
CA SER A 16 4.98 9.83 -16.27
C SER A 16 3.58 10.44 -16.18
N PRO A 17 2.64 9.84 -15.43
CA PRO A 17 1.31 10.39 -15.27
C PRO A 17 1.37 11.86 -14.84
N SER A 18 0.57 12.72 -15.47
CA SER A 18 0.52 14.15 -15.13
C SER A 18 -0.08 14.41 -13.74
N SER A 19 -0.71 13.42 -13.12
CA SER A 19 -1.22 13.48 -11.75
C SER A 19 -1.04 12.14 -11.04
N ASN A 20 -0.56 12.19 -9.79
CA ASN A 20 -0.36 11.02 -8.93
C ASN A 20 -1.49 10.79 -7.92
N GLY A 21 -2.53 11.63 -7.96
CA GLY A 21 -3.66 11.51 -7.05
C GLY A 21 -4.79 12.51 -7.30
N LEU A 22 -5.80 12.43 -6.45
CA LEU A 22 -6.90 13.37 -6.37
C LEU A 22 -6.75 14.20 -5.10
N GLN A 23 -6.74 15.52 -5.23
CA GLN A 23 -6.75 16.42 -4.07
C GLN A 23 -8.20 16.65 -3.63
N LEU A 24 -8.59 16.07 -2.49
CA LEU A 24 -9.90 16.23 -1.87
C LEU A 24 -9.74 17.18 -0.67
N GLY A 25 -9.83 18.48 -0.93
CA GLY A 25 -9.64 19.52 0.09
C GLY A 25 -8.24 19.41 0.76
N PRO A 26 -8.14 19.21 2.09
CA PRO A 26 -6.86 19.10 2.79
C PRO A 26 -6.17 17.73 2.64
N ILE A 27 -6.82 16.73 2.03
CA ILE A 27 -6.30 15.36 1.92
C ILE A 27 -5.91 15.08 0.47
N PHE A 28 -4.66 14.67 0.26
CA PHE A 28 -4.18 14.21 -1.04
C PHE A 28 -4.33 12.69 -1.13
N LEU A 29 -5.26 12.22 -1.96
CA LEU A 29 -5.52 10.80 -2.15
C LEU A 29 -4.73 10.26 -3.35
N HIS A 30 -3.76 9.39 -3.09
CA HIS A 30 -2.94 8.81 -4.14
C HIS A 30 -3.67 7.70 -4.90
N TYR A 31 -3.44 7.59 -6.22
CA TYR A 31 -4.03 6.53 -7.05
C TYR A 31 -3.61 5.13 -6.60
N TYR A 32 -2.37 4.94 -6.16
CA TYR A 32 -1.90 3.64 -5.65
C TYR A 32 -2.70 3.21 -4.40
N GLY A 33 -3.06 4.16 -3.53
CA GLY A 33 -3.86 3.89 -2.34
C GLY A 33 -5.26 3.41 -2.69
N MET A 34 -5.88 4.01 -3.71
CA MET A 34 -7.17 3.54 -4.21
C MET A 34 -7.09 2.14 -4.80
N MET A 35 -6.00 1.81 -5.50
CA MET A 35 -5.78 0.45 -6.01
C MET A 35 -5.63 -0.58 -4.88
N TYR A 36 -5.02 -0.21 -3.75
CA TYR A 36 -4.98 -1.09 -2.57
C TYR A 36 -6.37 -1.37 -2.01
N VAL A 37 -7.22 -0.34 -1.87
CA VAL A 37 -8.60 -0.52 -1.39
C VAL A 37 -9.37 -1.46 -2.30
N VAL A 38 -9.28 -1.26 -3.62
CA VAL A 38 -9.93 -2.15 -4.61
C VAL A 38 -9.40 -3.57 -4.48
N GLY A 39 -8.09 -3.76 -4.36
CA GLY A 39 -7.46 -5.07 -4.18
C GLY A 39 -7.95 -5.80 -2.92
N ILE A 40 -8.03 -5.09 -1.79
CA ILE A 40 -8.51 -5.66 -0.51
C ILE A 40 -9.97 -6.08 -0.63
N VAL A 41 -10.84 -5.25 -1.22
CA VAL A 41 -12.26 -5.57 -1.42
C VAL A 41 -12.44 -6.78 -2.34
N LEU A 42 -11.64 -6.87 -3.41
CA LEU A 42 -11.65 -8.04 -4.29
C LEU A 42 -11.18 -9.30 -3.58
N ALA A 43 -10.06 -9.23 -2.84
CA ALA A 43 -9.55 -10.35 -2.06
C ALA A 43 -10.59 -10.86 -1.05
N LEU A 44 -11.22 -9.95 -0.30
CA LEU A 44 -12.31 -10.23 0.62
C LEU A 44 -13.48 -10.95 -0.05
N THR A 45 -13.91 -10.45 -1.20
CA THR A 45 -15.03 -11.02 -1.95
C THR A 45 -14.70 -12.43 -2.43
N ILE A 46 -13.48 -12.66 -2.91
CA ILE A 46 -13.01 -13.97 -3.37
C ILE A 46 -12.90 -14.95 -2.19
N ILE A 47 -12.27 -14.54 -1.09
CA ILE A 47 -12.07 -15.37 0.11
C ILE A 47 -13.42 -15.74 0.72
N SER A 48 -14.31 -14.76 0.95
CA SER A 48 -15.68 -15.01 1.44
C SER A 48 -16.39 -16.02 0.56
N ARG A 49 -16.44 -15.81 -0.76
CA ARG A 49 -17.16 -16.70 -1.68
C ARG A 49 -16.60 -18.12 -1.66
N ARG A 50 -15.28 -18.28 -1.61
CA ARG A 50 -14.62 -19.59 -1.55
C ARG A 50 -14.86 -20.28 -0.21
N TRP A 51 -14.79 -19.54 0.89
CA TRP A 51 -15.00 -20.06 2.23
C TRP A 51 -16.45 -20.51 2.45
N THR A 52 -17.42 -19.70 2.02
CA THR A 52 -18.84 -20.07 2.05
C THR A 52 -19.14 -21.27 1.15
N ALA A 53 -18.49 -21.38 -0.01
CA ALA A 53 -18.64 -22.54 -0.90
C ALA A 53 -18.05 -23.82 -0.29
N ALA A 54 -17.08 -23.70 0.62
CA ALA A 54 -16.54 -24.81 1.39
C ALA A 54 -17.40 -25.16 2.64
N GLY A 55 -18.54 -24.47 2.85
CA GLY A 55 -19.42 -24.67 4.01
C GLY A 55 -19.00 -23.89 5.25
N GLY A 56 -18.04 -22.96 5.13
CA GLY A 56 -17.58 -22.13 6.23
C GLY A 56 -18.44 -20.87 6.44
N ASP A 57 -18.41 -20.35 7.66
CA ASP A 57 -19.11 -19.11 8.01
C ASP A 57 -18.37 -17.88 7.48
N ARG A 58 -19.11 -16.99 6.82
CA ARG A 58 -18.57 -15.73 6.29
C ARG A 58 -18.12 -14.80 7.41
N ASP A 59 -18.77 -14.87 8.57
CA ASP A 59 -18.48 -13.98 9.70
C ASP A 59 -17.05 -14.17 10.21
N LEU A 60 -16.54 -15.41 10.20
CA LEU A 60 -15.15 -15.71 10.54
C LEU A 60 -14.15 -14.96 9.64
N VAL A 61 -14.45 -14.82 8.34
CA VAL A 61 -13.57 -14.10 7.40
C VAL A 61 -13.48 -12.62 7.79
N TYR A 62 -14.61 -12.04 8.21
CA TYR A 62 -14.64 -10.65 8.67
C TYR A 62 -13.97 -10.47 10.02
N GLU A 63 -14.17 -11.39 10.96
CA GLU A 63 -13.50 -11.38 12.26
C GLU A 63 -11.98 -11.44 12.11
N VAL A 64 -11.47 -12.36 11.29
CA VAL A 64 -10.04 -12.46 11.00
C VAL A 64 -9.54 -11.17 10.39
N LEU A 65 -10.26 -10.58 9.43
CA LEU A 65 -9.83 -9.34 8.80
C LEU A 65 -9.77 -8.15 9.75
N MET A 66 -10.75 -8.06 10.65
CA MET A 66 -10.84 -7.00 11.64
C MET A 66 -9.62 -6.98 12.55
N TRP A 67 -9.00 -8.14 12.81
CA TRP A 67 -7.78 -8.25 13.60
C TRP A 67 -6.49 -8.23 12.75
N SER A 68 -6.49 -8.86 11.58
CA SER A 68 -5.27 -8.97 10.75
C SER A 68 -4.86 -7.66 10.11
N VAL A 69 -5.81 -6.80 9.72
CA VAL A 69 -5.51 -5.48 9.14
C VAL A 69 -4.80 -4.57 10.14
N PRO A 70 -5.31 -4.34 11.37
CA PRO A 70 -4.58 -3.53 12.34
C PRO A 70 -3.27 -4.19 12.79
N ALA A 71 -3.23 -5.51 12.97
CA ALA A 71 -2.00 -6.21 13.31
C ALA A 71 -0.92 -6.05 12.23
N GLY A 72 -1.29 -6.18 10.95
CA GLY A 72 -0.39 -5.95 9.82
C GLY A 72 0.08 -4.51 9.72
N LEU A 73 -0.79 -3.53 9.97
CA LEU A 73 -0.37 -2.11 9.97
C LEU A 73 0.66 -1.83 11.08
N ILE A 74 0.43 -2.38 12.28
CA ILE A 74 1.34 -2.25 13.42
C ILE A 74 2.68 -2.95 13.11
N GLY A 75 2.65 -4.19 12.62
CA GLY A 75 3.85 -4.94 12.26
C GLY A 75 4.65 -4.27 11.15
N ALA A 76 3.97 -3.70 10.15
CA ALA A 76 4.61 -2.96 9.07
C ALA A 76 5.36 -1.74 9.61
N ARG A 77 4.78 -1.06 10.61
CA ARG A 77 5.44 0.08 11.24
C ARG A 77 6.63 -0.34 12.09
N ILE A 78 6.47 -1.32 12.96
CA ILE A 78 7.55 -1.85 13.79
C ILE A 78 8.73 -2.31 12.93
N TYR A 79 8.46 -3.02 11.82
CA TYR A 79 9.52 -3.45 10.91
C TYR A 79 10.28 -2.27 10.32
N PHE A 80 9.57 -1.24 9.84
CA PHE A 80 10.21 -0.03 9.31
C PHE A 80 11.05 0.68 10.37
N ASP A 81 10.53 0.84 11.58
CA ASP A 81 11.22 1.50 12.68
C ASP A 81 12.51 0.74 13.07
N VAL A 82 12.49 -0.59 12.99
CA VAL A 82 13.66 -1.44 13.28
C VAL A 82 14.66 -1.44 12.13
N THR A 83 14.22 -1.54 10.87
CA THR A 83 15.13 -1.64 9.72
C THR A 83 15.72 -0.31 9.29
N THR A 84 15.00 0.78 9.51
CA THR A 84 15.35 2.09 8.96
C THR A 84 15.14 3.21 9.99
N PRO A 85 15.79 3.13 11.16
CA PRO A 85 15.56 4.06 12.27
C PRO A 85 15.93 5.51 11.93
N PHE A 86 16.83 5.72 10.96
CA PHE A 86 17.25 7.04 10.51
C PHE A 86 16.23 7.75 9.60
N ASP A 87 15.28 7.02 9.00
CA ASP A 87 14.25 7.60 8.13
C ASP A 87 12.94 7.89 8.88
N ILE A 88 12.90 7.65 10.20
CA ILE A 88 11.74 7.94 11.05
C ILE A 88 11.54 9.45 11.12
N ASN A 89 10.53 9.93 10.38
CA ASN A 89 10.12 11.32 10.36
C ASN A 89 8.75 11.51 11.02
N PRO A 90 8.61 12.44 11.98
CA PRO A 90 9.63 13.31 12.55
C PRO A 90 10.51 12.61 13.61
N HIS A 91 11.74 13.07 13.80
CA HIS A 91 12.67 12.62 14.86
C HIS A 91 12.21 13.07 16.26
N THR A 92 11.07 12.56 16.69
CA THR A 92 10.45 12.83 17.99
C THR A 92 10.05 11.51 18.62
N TRP A 93 9.77 11.52 19.94
CA TRP A 93 9.36 10.33 20.67
C TRP A 93 8.08 9.67 20.14
N TRP A 94 7.23 10.42 19.43
CA TRP A 94 6.02 9.93 18.77
C TRP A 94 6.21 9.66 17.27
N GLY A 95 7.37 9.96 16.71
CA GLY A 95 7.72 9.69 15.30
C GLY A 95 7.46 8.26 14.85
N PRO A 96 7.79 7.23 15.63
CA PRO A 96 7.47 5.83 15.32
C PRO A 96 5.97 5.55 15.18
N LEU A 97 5.07 6.39 15.72
CA LEU A 97 3.61 6.21 15.60
C LEU A 97 3.03 6.92 14.38
N ALA A 98 3.81 7.76 13.69
CA ALA A 98 3.36 8.59 12.59
C ALA A 98 3.23 7.82 11.27
N ILE A 99 2.26 6.90 11.19
CA ILE A 99 1.96 6.09 9.99
C ILE A 99 1.59 6.94 8.76
N TRP A 100 1.14 8.18 8.98
CA TRP A 100 0.72 9.12 7.94
C TRP A 100 1.89 9.81 7.23
N ASN A 101 3.10 9.78 7.78
CA ASN A 101 4.29 10.35 7.13
C ASN A 101 4.97 9.35 6.17
N GLY A 102 4.37 8.17 5.98
CA GLY A 102 4.99 7.07 5.23
C GLY A 102 5.94 6.25 6.10
N GLY A 103 6.65 5.31 5.46
CA GLY A 103 7.54 4.37 6.16
C GLY A 103 6.79 3.17 6.76
N LEU A 104 6.24 2.33 5.89
CA LEU A 104 5.64 1.05 6.27
C LEU A 104 6.40 -0.08 5.58
N GLY A 105 6.96 -0.99 6.37
CA GLY A 105 7.67 -2.16 5.90
C GLY A 105 6.69 -3.26 5.49
N VAL A 106 6.61 -3.58 4.19
CA VAL A 106 5.69 -4.60 3.67
C VAL A 106 5.87 -5.95 4.38
N TRP A 107 7.12 -6.35 4.62
CA TRP A 107 7.44 -7.62 5.28
C TRP A 107 6.94 -7.69 6.73
N GLY A 108 7.02 -6.58 7.46
CA GLY A 108 6.46 -6.49 8.81
C GLY A 108 4.95 -6.66 8.84
N GLY A 109 4.26 -6.12 7.84
CA GLY A 109 2.81 -6.26 7.74
C GLY A 109 2.36 -7.66 7.37
N ILE A 110 3.09 -8.33 6.49
CA ILE A 110 2.84 -9.74 6.16
C ILE A 110 3.07 -10.62 7.39
N ALA A 111 4.18 -10.41 8.11
CA ALA A 111 4.53 -11.25 9.26
C ALA A 111 3.56 -11.09 10.45
N ALA A 112 3.01 -9.90 10.67
CA ALA A 112 2.07 -9.65 11.77
C ALA A 112 0.60 -9.90 11.40
N GLY A 113 0.26 -9.85 10.10
CA GLY A 113 -1.11 -10.06 9.61
C GLY A 113 -1.42 -11.50 9.16
N ALA A 114 -0.41 -12.36 9.02
CA ALA A 114 -0.55 -13.78 8.68
C ALA A 114 -0.81 -14.64 9.93
#